data_AF-A0A3A5WN80-F1
#
_entry.id   AF-A0A3A5WN80-F1
#
_cell.length_a   1.000
_cell.length_b   1.000
_cell.length_c   1.000
_cell.angle_alpha   90.00
_cell.angle_beta   90.00
_cell.angle_gamma   90.00
#
_symmetry.space_group_name_H-M   'P 1'
#
loop_
_entity.id
_entity.type
_entity.pdbx_description
1 polymer ?
#
loop_
_entity_poly.entity_id
_entity_poly.type
_entity_poly.pdbx_seq_one_letter_code
_entity_poly.pdbx_strand_id
1 'polypeptide(L)'
;MNYPAENAVSSFFYYMWNAWSKEECEIVFGGMSKHFWEKWNSLANDSIFGAAERFYAALSENNRKLLVERAVSIYDGQRFRNKSINIENQILCRQTSLI
;
A
#
# COMPACT_ATOMS: atom_id res chain seq x y z
N MET A 1 10.65 7.41 -8.95
CA MET A 1 9.65 6.76 -9.83
C MET A 1 8.35 7.54 -9.74
N ASN A 2 7.61 7.71 -10.85
CA ASN A 2 6.34 8.45 -10.85
C ASN A 2 5.20 7.42 -10.93
N TYR A 3 4.59 7.09 -9.78
CA TYR A 3 3.52 6.10 -9.70
C TYR A 3 2.15 6.79 -9.78
N PRO A 4 1.16 6.25 -10.52
CA PRO A 4 -0.21 6.75 -10.47
C PRO A 4 -0.75 6.74 -9.03
N ALA A 5 -1.42 7.82 -8.61
CA ALA A 5 -1.89 7.99 -7.22
C ALA A 5 -2.79 6.85 -6.73
N GLU A 6 -3.64 6.29 -7.59
CA GLU A 6 -4.51 5.14 -7.26
C GLU A 6 -3.72 3.86 -6.92
N ASN A 7 -2.59 3.62 -7.61
CA ASN A 7 -1.74 2.47 -7.30
C ASN A 7 -1.06 2.67 -5.93
N ALA A 8 -0.67 3.90 -5.60
CA ALA A 8 -0.01 4.20 -4.34
C ALA A 8 -0.91 3.96 -3.12
N VAL A 9 -2.19 4.36 -3.19
CA VAL A 9 -3.14 4.19 -2.08
C VAL A 9 -3.46 2.71 -1.86
N SER A 10 -3.83 1.98 -2.92
CA SER A 10 -4.19 0.57 -2.81
C SER A 10 -3.01 -0.32 -2.40
N SER A 11 -1.82 -0.10 -3.00
CA SER A 11 -0.61 -0.81 -2.59
C SER A 11 -0.23 -0.51 -1.14
N PHE A 12 -0.38 0.73 -0.66
CA PHE A 12 -0.10 1.09 0.73
C PHE A 12 -0.96 0.29 1.71
N PHE A 13 -2.28 0.31 1.57
CA PHE A 13 -3.15 -0.41 2.51
C PHE A 13 -2.94 -1.92 2.44
N TYR A 14 -2.75 -2.47 1.24
CA TYR A 14 -2.48 -3.90 1.09
C TYR A 14 -1.14 -4.30 1.70
N TYR A 15 -0.11 -3.45 1.57
CA TYR A 15 1.17 -3.62 2.22
C TYR A 15 1.08 -3.57 3.74
N MET A 16 0.39 -2.55 4.28
CA MET A 16 0.20 -2.41 5.72
C MET A 16 -0.56 -3.59 6.33
N TRP A 17 -1.50 -4.18 5.59
CA TRP A 17 -2.29 -5.31 6.06
C TRP A 17 -1.54 -6.66 5.98
N ASN A 18 -0.79 -6.89 4.90
CA ASN A 18 -0.28 -8.24 4.59
C ASN A 18 1.23 -8.42 4.84
N ALA A 19 2.01 -7.34 4.82
CA ALA A 19 3.46 -7.41 4.84
C ALA A 19 4.11 -6.60 5.96
N TRP A 20 3.42 -5.60 6.52
CA TRP A 20 4.01 -4.74 7.54
C TRP A 20 4.43 -5.53 8.79
N SER A 21 5.73 -5.53 9.05
CA SER A 21 6.36 -6.22 10.16
C SER A 21 7.55 -5.41 10.68
N LYS A 22 8.20 -5.89 11.74
CA LYS A 22 9.40 -5.24 12.27
C LYS A 22 10.55 -5.25 11.25
N GLU A 23 10.69 -6.34 10.52
CA GLU A 23 11.70 -6.53 9.46
C GLU A 23 11.44 -5.56 8.30
N GLU A 24 10.19 -5.43 7.87
CA GLU A 24 9.83 -4.44 6.85
C GLU A 24 10.04 -3.00 7.33
N CYS A 25 9.80 -2.71 8.61
CA CYS A 25 10.14 -1.42 9.20
C CYS A 25 11.65 -1.12 9.15
N GLU A 26 12.50 -2.13 9.34
CA GLU A 26 13.96 -2.02 9.16
C GLU A 26 14.34 -1.75 7.71
N ILE A 27 13.69 -2.41 6.75
CA ILE A 27 13.94 -2.19 5.32
C ILE A 27 13.52 -0.77 4.91
N VAL A 28 12.38 -0.26 5.38
CA VAL A 28 11.86 1.05 5.01
C VAL A 28 12.64 2.20 5.66
N PHE A 29 12.93 2.10 6.96
CA PHE A 29 13.45 3.22 7.74
C PHE A 29 14.91 3.05 8.20
N GLY A 30 15.54 1.90 7.92
CA GLY A 30 16.95 1.66 8.25
C GLY A 30 17.26 1.93 9.71
N GLY A 31 18.25 2.81 9.96
CA GLY A 31 18.70 3.15 11.32
C GLY A 31 17.64 3.78 12.23
N MET A 32 16.52 4.25 11.69
CA MET A 32 15.40 4.83 12.48
C MET A 32 14.28 3.81 12.76
N SER A 33 14.44 2.56 12.35
CA SER A 33 13.41 1.51 12.45
C SER A 33 12.88 1.33 13.86
N LYS A 34 13.76 1.35 14.88
CA LYS A 34 13.35 1.24 16.28
C LYS A 34 12.34 2.32 16.67
N HIS A 35 12.62 3.59 16.33
CA HIS A 35 11.74 4.71 16.63
C HIS A 35 10.37 4.57 15.95
N PHE A 36 10.37 4.17 14.67
CA PHE A 36 9.12 4.02 13.92
C PHE A 36 8.33 2.78 14.32
N TRP A 37 9.00 1.70 14.71
CA TRP A 37 8.35 0.49 15.21
C TRP A 37 7.68 0.73 16.56
N GLU A 38 8.34 1.44 17.48
CA GLU A 38 7.74 1.85 18.76
C GLU A 38 6.51 2.74 18.53
N LYS A 39 6.61 3.70 17.59
CA LYS A 39 5.48 4.55 17.20
C LYS A 39 4.32 3.73 16.62
N TRP A 40 4.61 2.77 15.72
CA TRP A 40 3.60 1.85 15.18
C TRP A 40 2.88 1.08 16.29
N ASN A 41 3.62 0.47 17.22
CA ASN A 41 3.02 -0.31 18.32
C ASN A 41 2.12 0.55 19.20
N SER A 42 2.52 1.79 19.51
CA SER A 42 1.66 2.73 20.25
C SER A 42 0.32 2.93 19.53
N LEU A 43 0.37 3.25 18.23
CA LEU A 43 -0.83 3.56 17.45
C LEU A 43 -1.71 2.33 17.15
N ALA A 44 -1.10 1.16 17.03
CA ALA A 44 -1.79 -0.11 16.82
C ALA A 44 -2.47 -0.61 18.10
N ASN A 45 -1.89 -0.35 19.27
CA ASN A 45 -2.48 -0.72 20.55
C ASN A 45 -3.66 0.18 20.94
N ASP A 46 -3.68 1.43 20.48
CA ASP A 46 -4.73 2.40 20.81
C ASP A 46 -6.09 2.07 20.17
N SER A 47 -6.11 1.31 19.06
CA SER A 47 -7.37 0.93 18.39
C SER A 47 -7.18 -0.23 17.41
N ILE A 48 -8.20 -1.08 17.29
CA ILE A 48 -8.27 -2.18 16.32
C ILE A 48 -8.28 -1.65 14.87
N PHE A 49 -8.75 -0.42 14.64
CA PHE A 49 -8.89 0.17 13.31
C PHE A 49 -8.11 1.48 13.19
N GLY A 50 -7.70 1.82 11.97
CA GLY A 50 -7.10 3.11 11.66
C GLY A 50 -5.60 3.24 11.98
N ALA A 51 -4.94 2.17 12.42
CA ALA A 51 -3.53 2.21 12.83
C ALA A 51 -2.61 2.60 11.66
N ALA A 52 -2.88 2.09 10.46
CA ALA A 52 -2.12 2.42 9.25
C ALA A 52 -2.25 3.91 8.88
N GLU A 53 -3.46 4.45 8.94
CA GLU A 53 -3.78 5.84 8.62
C GLU A 53 -3.15 6.80 9.63
N ARG A 54 -3.27 6.50 10.92
CA ARG A 54 -2.66 7.30 11.99
C ARG A 54 -1.14 7.26 11.91
N PHE A 55 -0.57 6.08 11.66
CA PHE A 55 0.87 5.94 11.49
C PHE A 55 1.35 6.77 10.30
N TYR A 56 0.70 6.64 9.15
CA TYR A 56 1.00 7.43 7.96
C TYR A 56 0.91 8.94 8.21
N ALA A 57 -0.15 9.41 8.89
CA ALA A 57 -0.34 10.81 9.25
C ALA A 57 0.74 11.34 10.22
N ALA A 58 1.33 10.48 11.05
CA ALA A 58 2.37 10.82 12.01
C ALA A 58 3.80 10.82 11.42
N LEU A 59 3.95 10.51 10.13
CA LEU A 59 5.23 10.51 9.42
C LEU A 59 5.48 11.85 8.69
N SER A 60 6.77 12.22 8.58
CA SER A 60 7.18 13.29 7.67
C SER A 60 6.89 12.92 6.21
N GLU A 61 6.85 13.90 5.32
CA GLU A 61 6.64 13.66 3.88
C GLU A 61 7.67 12.67 3.29
N ASN A 62 8.95 12.82 3.64
CA ASN A 62 10.00 11.91 3.17
C ASN A 62 9.77 10.47 3.66
N ASN A 63 9.36 10.29 4.91
CA ASN A 63 9.11 8.97 5.48
C ASN A 63 7.83 8.33 4.91
N ARG A 64 6.80 9.15 4.65
CA ARG A 64 5.61 8.71 3.91
C ARG A 64 5.97 8.22 2.52
N LYS A 65 6.84 8.94 1.82
CA LYS A 65 7.33 8.56 0.50
C LYS A 65 8.08 7.23 0.52
N LEU A 66 9.02 7.03 1.46
CA LEU A 66 9.74 5.75 1.60
C LEU A 66 8.80 4.57 1.80
N LEU A 67 7.83 4.73 2.70
CA LEU A 67 6.85 3.68 3.01
C LEU A 67 5.97 3.33 1.80
N VAL A 68 5.50 4.35 1.07
CA VAL A 68 4.67 4.16 -0.13
C VAL A 68 5.48 3.58 -1.29
N GLU A 69 6.72 4.03 -1.50
CA GLU A 69 7.60 3.47 -2.53
C GLU A 69 7.89 2.00 -2.27
N ARG A 70 8.09 1.61 -0.99
CA ARG A 70 8.22 0.20 -0.60
C ARG A 70 6.95 -0.58 -0.89
N ALA A 71 5.79 -0.08 -0.47
CA ALA A 71 4.50 -0.72 -0.69
C ALA A 71 4.23 -0.97 -2.20
N VAL A 72 4.48 0.05 -3.03
CA VAL A 72 4.32 -0.06 -4.48
C VAL A 72 5.35 -1.03 -5.08
N SER A 73 6.58 -1.09 -4.58
CA SER A 73 7.59 -2.03 -5.10
C SER A 73 7.19 -3.50 -4.91
N ILE A 74 6.45 -3.81 -3.84
CA ILE A 74 6.00 -5.17 -3.53
C ILE A 74 4.69 -5.49 -4.24
N TYR A 75 3.73 -4.56 -4.18
CA TYR A 75 2.36 -4.78 -4.60
C TYR A 75 1.96 -3.90 -5.78
N ASP A 76 2.88 -3.58 -6.69
CA ASP A 76 2.57 -2.81 -7.90
C ASP A 76 1.28 -3.37 -8.52
N GLY A 77 0.17 -2.67 -8.29
CA GLY A 77 -1.19 -3.16 -8.52
C GLY A 77 -1.49 -3.44 -9.99
N GLN A 78 -0.52 -3.17 -10.86
CA GLN A 78 -0.56 -3.39 -12.30
C GLN A 78 0.38 -4.50 -12.78
N ARG A 79 1.34 -4.99 -11.98
CA ARG A 79 2.33 -6.00 -12.43
C ARG A 79 1.69 -7.34 -12.79
N PHE A 80 0.55 -7.67 -12.18
CA PHE A 80 -0.24 -8.88 -12.46
C PHE A 80 -1.56 -8.61 -13.19
N ARG A 81 -1.84 -7.38 -13.63
CA ARG A 81 -2.97 -7.14 -14.53
C ARG A 81 -2.61 -7.74 -15.89
N ASN A 82 -2.97 -9.01 -16.09
CA ASN A 82 -2.99 -9.63 -17.40
C ASN A 82 -3.76 -8.71 -18.35
N LYS A 83 -3.03 -8.00 -19.23
CA LYS A 83 -3.60 -7.13 -20.27
C LYS A 83 -4.56 -7.88 -21.19
N SER A 84 -4.46 -9.21 -21.22
CA SER A 84 -5.19 -10.13 -22.09
C SER A 84 -6.59 -10.51 -21.60
N ILE A 85 -6.91 -10.41 -20.30
CA ILE A 85 -8.22 -10.89 -19.78
C ILE A 85 -9.32 -9.80 -19.86
N ASN A 86 -8.93 -8.55 -20.11
CA ASN A 86 -9.87 -7.42 -20.05
C ASN A 86 -10.53 -7.08 -21.40
N ILE A 87 -10.06 -7.60 -22.53
CA ILE A 87 -10.75 -7.34 -23.81
C ILE A 87 -12.01 -8.21 -23.93
N GLU A 88 -11.92 -9.52 -23.64
CA GLU A 88 -13.06 -10.43 -23.73
C GLU A 88 -14.18 -10.08 -22.74
N ASN A 89 -13.83 -9.77 -21.49
CA ASN A 89 -14.81 -9.40 -20.47
C ASN A 89 -15.44 -8.01 -20.71
N GLN A 90 -14.72 -7.09 -21.35
CA GLN A 90 -15.24 -5.77 -21.71
C GLN A 90 -16.17 -5.82 -22.94
N ILE A 91 -16.01 -6.81 -23.82
CA ILE A 91 -16.94 -7.10 -24.93
C ILE A 91 -18.21 -7.77 -24.38
N LEU A 92 -18.07 -8.73 -23.46
CA LEU A 92 -19.21 -9.44 -22.85
C LEU A 92 -20.15 -8.49 -22.09
N CYS A 93 -19.60 -7.56 -21.29
CA CYS A 93 -20.41 -6.54 -20.57
C CYS A 93 -21.10 -5.53 -21.49
N ARG A 94 -20.57 -5.26 -22.69
CA ARG A 94 -21.23 -4.34 -23.64
C ARG A 94 -22.38 -5.00 -24.38
N GLN A 95 -22.32 -6.32 -24.60
CA GLN A 95 -23.41 -7.06 -25.25
C GLN A 95 -24.62 -7.29 -24.33
N THR A 96 -24.42 -7.37 -23.01
CA THR A 96 -25.51 -7.54 -22.03
C THR A 96 -26.20 -6.23 -21.62
N SER A 97 -25.68 -5.08 -22.06
CA SER A 97 -26.32 -3.76 -21.83
C SER A 97 -27.22 -3.31 -23.00
N LEU A 98 -27.44 -4.17 -24.00
CA LEU A 98 -28.25 -3.89 -25.19
C LEU A 98 -29.46 -4.84 -25.35
N ILE A 99 -29.91 -5.46 -24.25
CA ILE A 99 -31.19 -6.19 -24.18
C ILE A 99 -32.10 -5.48 -23.20
#